data_AF-A0A5N5T1M3-F1
#
_entry.id   AF-A0A5N5T1M3-F1
#
_cell.length_a   1.000
_cell.length_b   1.000
_cell.length_c   1.000
_cell.angle_alpha   90.00
_cell.angle_beta   90.00
_cell.angle_gamma   90.00
#
_symmetry.space_group_name_H-M   'P 1'
#
loop_
_entity.id
_entity.type
_entity.pdbx_description
1 polymer ?
#
loop_
_entity_poly.entity_id
_entity_poly.type
_entity_poly.pdbx_seq_one_letter_code
_entity_poly.pdbx_strand_id
1 'polypeptide(L)'
;MFGSGIGEGKIIASVNSHLLSASSKRSEVSHLWPWAWKKIHKGAKKKAVGLEKNWKNEVIAALLISNKLNKILNSLSHELYKYKNITSPILSGIFELFDYGTWGPFIILNELREIVFNEREADLTKHYYTRLVLYQVHQYLCQQEFREFFHLPSQRQSLEKGAYFFAKWFQPKDFLDIEFCETEFVFLIINIA
;
A
#
# COMPACT_ATOMS: atom_id res chain seq x y z
N MET A 1 -7.88 -32.72 -14.87
CA MET A 1 -8.35 -32.06 -16.10
C MET A 1 -8.37 -30.57 -15.85
N PHE A 2 -7.37 -29.85 -16.37
CA PHE A 2 -7.24 -28.40 -16.22
C PHE A 2 -8.03 -27.69 -17.33
N GLY A 3 -8.97 -26.84 -16.95
CA GLY A 3 -9.74 -26.05 -17.90
C GLY A 3 -10.20 -24.74 -17.28
N SER A 4 -9.35 -23.70 -17.30
CA SER A 4 -9.78 -22.29 -17.21
C SER A 4 -8.66 -21.29 -17.58
N GLY A 5 -7.80 -21.61 -18.56
CA GLY A 5 -6.71 -20.70 -18.98
C GLY A 5 -7.08 -19.62 -20.00
N ILE A 6 -8.34 -19.56 -20.47
CA ILE A 6 -8.69 -18.82 -21.70
C ILE A 6 -9.40 -17.47 -21.41
N GLY A 7 -9.85 -17.24 -20.17
CA GLY A 7 -10.59 -16.03 -19.79
C GLY A 7 -9.73 -14.84 -19.38
N GLU A 8 -8.60 -15.08 -18.70
CA GLU A 8 -7.79 -13.98 -18.12
C GLU A 8 -6.95 -13.25 -19.18
N GLY A 9 -6.41 -13.95 -20.17
CA GLY A 9 -5.61 -13.34 -21.24
C GLY A 9 -6.39 -12.37 -22.13
N LYS A 10 -7.70 -12.58 -22.32
CA LYS A 10 -8.56 -11.73 -23.17
C LYS A 10 -9.02 -10.44 -22.46
N ILE A 11 -9.30 -10.51 -21.16
CA ILE A 11 -9.66 -9.32 -20.36
C ILE A 11 -8.43 -8.43 -20.14
N ILE A 12 -7.28 -9.06 -19.88
CA ILE A 12 -5.96 -8.40 -19.84
C ILE A 12 -5.71 -7.71 -21.20
N ALA A 13 -5.92 -8.36 -22.34
CA ALA A 13 -5.68 -7.73 -23.65
C ALA A 13 -6.62 -6.55 -23.96
N SER A 14 -7.91 -6.61 -23.58
CA SER A 14 -8.92 -5.60 -23.95
C SER A 14 -8.87 -4.33 -23.09
N VAL A 15 -8.59 -4.45 -21.79
CA VAL A 15 -8.44 -3.27 -20.89
C VAL A 15 -7.04 -2.68 -21.04
N ASN A 16 -6.03 -3.51 -21.33
CA ASN A 16 -4.65 -3.04 -21.47
C ASN A 16 -4.36 -2.40 -22.82
N SER A 17 -5.01 -2.74 -23.93
CA SER A 17 -4.68 -2.12 -25.22
C SER A 17 -4.95 -0.61 -25.21
N HIS A 18 -6.07 -0.17 -24.62
CA HIS A 18 -6.44 1.24 -24.53
C HIS A 18 -5.59 2.05 -23.54
N LEU A 19 -5.24 1.48 -22.36
CA LEU A 19 -4.39 2.16 -21.36
C LEU A 19 -2.90 2.12 -21.72
N LEU A 20 -2.43 1.06 -22.40
CA LEU A 20 -1.06 0.96 -22.92
C LEU A 20 -0.86 1.74 -24.22
N SER A 21 -1.90 1.90 -25.06
CA SER A 21 -1.84 2.79 -26.22
C SER A 21 -1.95 4.26 -25.83
N ALA A 22 -2.61 4.57 -24.71
CA ALA A 22 -2.78 5.93 -24.22
C ALA A 22 -1.61 6.44 -23.34
N SER A 23 -0.78 5.56 -22.77
CA SER A 23 0.30 5.98 -21.87
C SER A 23 1.66 6.08 -22.57
N SER A 24 1.88 7.21 -23.23
CA SER A 24 3.23 7.61 -23.66
C SER A 24 4.00 8.25 -22.50
N LYS A 25 3.29 8.79 -21.49
CA LYS A 25 3.90 9.55 -20.39
C LYS A 25 3.33 9.17 -19.02
N ARG A 26 4.22 9.11 -18.01
CA ARG A 26 3.89 8.87 -16.59
C ARG A 26 2.81 9.82 -16.03
N SER A 27 2.70 11.02 -16.57
CA SER A 27 1.71 12.04 -16.20
C SER A 27 0.26 11.65 -16.53
N GLU A 28 0.05 10.75 -17.49
CA GLU A 28 -1.30 10.35 -17.92
C GLU A 28 -1.94 9.38 -16.93
N VAL A 29 -1.15 8.66 -16.12
CA VAL A 29 -1.61 7.64 -15.17
C VAL A 29 -1.36 8.02 -13.70
N SER A 30 -0.77 9.19 -13.45
CA SER A 30 -0.46 9.66 -12.09
C SER A 30 -1.70 9.96 -11.25
N HIS A 31 -2.86 10.15 -11.89
CA HIS A 31 -4.13 10.39 -11.21
C HIS A 31 -4.76 9.11 -10.63
N LEU A 32 -4.33 7.92 -11.05
CA LEU A 32 -4.92 6.64 -10.61
C LEU A 32 -4.53 6.27 -9.17
N TRP A 33 -3.27 6.55 -8.78
CA TRP A 33 -2.76 6.24 -7.44
C TRP A 33 -2.03 7.44 -6.85
N PRO A 34 -2.74 8.57 -6.62
CA PRO A 34 -2.11 9.84 -6.26
C PRO A 34 -1.32 9.74 -4.95
N TRP A 35 -1.84 8.97 -3.98
CA TRP A 35 -1.16 8.75 -2.72
C TRP A 35 0.07 7.86 -2.87
N ALA A 36 -0.05 6.74 -3.58
CA ALA A 36 1.06 5.84 -3.82
C ALA A 36 2.20 6.56 -4.53
N TRP A 37 1.89 7.31 -5.60
CA TRP A 37 2.90 8.06 -6.35
C TRP A 37 3.59 9.12 -5.50
N LYS A 38 2.86 9.86 -4.66
CA LYS A 38 3.46 10.82 -3.73
C LYS A 38 4.50 10.15 -2.81
N LYS A 39 4.18 9.00 -2.24
CA LYS A 39 5.09 8.24 -1.35
C LYS A 39 6.30 7.68 -2.11
N ILE A 40 6.06 7.10 -3.28
CA ILE A 40 7.09 6.54 -4.16
C ILE A 40 8.09 7.62 -4.59
N HIS A 41 7.61 8.79 -5.03
CA HIS A 41 8.47 9.89 -5.42
C HIS A 41 9.28 10.48 -4.27
N LYS A 42 8.70 10.55 -3.06
CA LYS A 42 9.43 10.99 -1.86
C LYS A 42 10.55 10.02 -1.48
N GLY A 43 10.32 8.71 -1.60
CA GLY A 43 11.33 7.66 -1.38
C GLY A 43 12.42 7.63 -2.46
N ALA A 44 12.05 7.80 -3.73
CA ALA A 44 12.99 7.82 -4.86
C ALA A 44 13.98 8.99 -4.80
N LYS A 45 13.56 10.17 -4.31
CA LYS A 45 14.46 11.32 -4.07
C LYS A 45 15.59 11.02 -3.07
N LYS A 46 15.40 10.05 -2.15
CA LYS A 46 16.44 9.61 -1.20
C LYS A 46 17.41 8.56 -1.77
N LYS A 47 17.06 7.88 -2.87
CA LYS A 47 17.84 6.80 -3.51
C LYS A 47 18.18 7.12 -4.97
N ALA A 48 18.63 8.35 -5.24
CA ALA A 48 18.87 8.84 -6.59
C ALA A 48 20.16 8.27 -7.21
N VAL A 49 20.14 6.98 -7.60
CA VAL A 49 20.97 6.42 -8.69
C VAL A 49 20.15 5.31 -9.39
N GLY A 50 19.70 5.54 -10.63
CA GLY A 50 19.27 4.48 -11.56
C GLY A 50 17.76 4.24 -11.77
N LEU A 51 16.86 5.02 -11.16
CA LEU A 51 15.41 4.74 -11.11
C LEU A 51 14.60 4.99 -12.41
N GLU A 52 15.23 5.40 -13.51
CA GLU A 52 14.49 5.69 -14.76
C GLU A 52 14.09 4.46 -15.57
N LYS A 53 14.56 3.26 -15.22
CA LYS A 53 14.64 2.19 -16.24
C LYS A 53 13.39 1.35 -16.50
N ASN A 54 12.25 1.47 -15.81
CA ASN A 54 11.06 0.71 -16.24
C ASN A 54 9.66 1.14 -15.73
N TRP A 55 9.31 2.43 -15.84
CA TRP A 55 7.99 2.92 -15.38
C TRP A 55 6.79 2.20 -16.03
N LYS A 56 6.90 1.73 -17.28
CA LYS A 56 5.82 1.00 -17.96
C LYS A 56 5.49 -0.31 -17.26
N ASN A 57 6.53 -1.07 -16.88
CA ASN A 57 6.35 -2.32 -16.15
C ASN A 57 5.80 -2.08 -14.75
N GLU A 58 6.15 -0.96 -14.10
CA GLU A 58 5.57 -0.57 -12.81
C GLU A 58 4.06 -0.27 -12.93
N VAL A 59 3.64 0.42 -13.99
CA VAL A 59 2.21 0.70 -14.24
C VAL A 59 1.45 -0.60 -14.54
N ILE A 60 2.03 -1.49 -15.36
CA ILE A 60 1.44 -2.81 -15.63
C ILE A 60 1.29 -3.61 -14.33
N ALA A 61 2.32 -3.63 -13.48
CA ALA A 61 2.25 -4.31 -12.19
C ALA A 61 1.16 -3.70 -11.30
N ALA A 62 1.06 -2.36 -11.21
CA ALA A 62 0.03 -1.68 -10.44
C ALA A 62 -1.38 -2.02 -10.94
N LEU A 63 -1.62 -2.02 -12.25
CA LEU A 63 -2.91 -2.43 -12.83
C LEU A 63 -3.25 -3.90 -12.51
N LEU A 64 -2.26 -4.80 -12.58
CA LEU A 64 -2.46 -6.21 -12.23
C LEU A 64 -2.81 -6.36 -10.74
N ILE A 65 -2.13 -5.64 -9.86
CA ILE A 65 -2.43 -5.59 -8.43
C ILE A 65 -3.86 -5.10 -8.20
N SER A 66 -4.24 -3.94 -8.77
CA SER A 66 -5.58 -3.37 -8.59
C SER A 66 -6.67 -4.33 -9.07
N ASN A 67 -6.48 -4.98 -10.22
CA ASN A 67 -7.43 -5.95 -10.75
C ASN A 67 -7.56 -7.18 -9.83
N LYS A 68 -6.44 -7.73 -9.37
CA LYS A 68 -6.45 -8.90 -8.46
C LYS A 68 -7.04 -8.55 -7.10
N LEU A 69 -6.68 -7.40 -6.54
CA LEU A 69 -7.22 -6.90 -5.29
C LEU A 69 -8.73 -6.70 -5.40
N ASN A 70 -9.22 -6.05 -6.46
CA ASN A 70 -10.66 -5.84 -6.64
C ASN A 70 -11.42 -7.17 -6.77
N LYS A 71 -10.85 -8.19 -7.44
CA LYS A 71 -11.44 -9.54 -7.45
C LYS A 71 -11.58 -10.11 -6.04
N ILE A 72 -10.53 -10.01 -5.21
CA ILE A 72 -10.56 -10.46 -3.81
C ILE A 72 -11.61 -9.67 -3.02
N LEU A 73 -11.61 -8.33 -3.11
CA LEU A 73 -12.55 -7.48 -2.38
C LEU A 73 -14.01 -7.77 -2.73
N ASN A 74 -14.30 -8.03 -4.01
CA ASN A 74 -15.66 -8.37 -4.45
C ASN A 74 -16.10 -9.78 -4.02
N SER A 75 -15.18 -10.68 -3.67
CA SER A 75 -15.54 -12.01 -3.14
C SER A 75 -15.75 -12.02 -1.62
N LEU A 76 -15.27 -10.99 -0.90
CA LEU A 76 -15.32 -10.94 0.57
C LEU A 76 -16.73 -11.05 1.13
N SER A 77 -17.72 -10.39 0.51
CA SER A 77 -19.10 -10.44 1.01
C SER A 77 -19.64 -11.87 1.03
N HIS A 78 -19.37 -12.64 -0.01
CA HIS A 78 -19.77 -14.04 -0.12
C HIS A 78 -18.92 -14.94 0.79
N GLU A 79 -17.60 -14.75 0.80
CA GLU A 79 -16.67 -15.58 1.56
C GLU A 79 -16.79 -15.38 3.07
N LEU A 80 -16.97 -14.13 3.52
CA LEU A 80 -16.95 -13.74 4.93
C LEU A 80 -18.35 -13.58 5.54
N TYR A 81 -19.44 -13.78 4.80
CA TYR A 81 -20.79 -13.77 5.39
C TYR A 81 -20.90 -14.74 6.58
N LYS A 82 -20.16 -15.85 6.55
CA LYS A 82 -20.12 -16.87 7.62
C LYS A 82 -19.01 -16.65 8.66
N TYR A 83 -18.05 -15.76 8.39
CA TYR A 83 -16.87 -15.57 9.22
C TYR A 83 -16.85 -14.14 9.77
N LYS A 84 -16.79 -14.01 11.10
CA LYS A 84 -16.76 -12.68 11.75
C LYS A 84 -15.47 -11.89 11.50
N ASN A 85 -14.45 -12.53 10.94
CA ASN A 85 -13.11 -11.97 10.70
C ASN A 85 -12.57 -12.40 9.34
N ILE A 86 -11.60 -11.65 8.81
CA ILE A 86 -10.88 -12.02 7.59
C ILE A 86 -10.07 -13.29 7.86
N THR A 87 -10.18 -14.25 6.94
CA THR A 87 -9.50 -15.53 7.06
C THR A 87 -8.05 -15.44 6.59
N SER A 88 -7.19 -16.34 7.12
CA SER A 88 -5.78 -16.41 6.72
C SER A 88 -5.58 -16.59 5.20
N PRO A 89 -6.37 -17.40 4.46
CA PRO A 89 -6.24 -17.51 3.01
C PRO A 89 -6.46 -16.18 2.26
N ILE A 90 -7.45 -15.38 2.68
CA ILE A 90 -7.72 -14.07 2.06
C ILE A 90 -6.53 -13.13 2.30
N LEU A 91 -6.02 -13.06 3.52
CA LEU A 91 -4.85 -12.25 3.84
C LEU A 91 -3.60 -12.71 3.06
N SER A 92 -3.39 -14.03 2.95
CA SER A 92 -2.29 -14.59 2.15
C SER A 92 -2.40 -14.14 0.69
N GLY A 93 -3.58 -14.25 0.09
CA GLY A 93 -3.82 -13.82 -1.29
C GLY A 93 -3.57 -12.32 -1.50
N ILE A 94 -3.77 -11.48 -0.48
CA ILE A 94 -3.45 -10.06 -0.52
C ILE A 94 -1.94 -9.83 -0.35
N PHE A 95 -1.29 -10.53 0.58
CA PHE A 95 0.15 -10.40 0.82
C PHE A 95 0.99 -10.91 -0.36
N GLU A 96 0.52 -11.91 -1.10
CA GLU A 96 1.13 -12.33 -2.37
C GLU A 96 1.17 -11.20 -3.41
N LEU A 97 0.25 -10.22 -3.34
CA LEU A 97 0.26 -9.05 -4.22
C LEU A 97 1.37 -8.04 -3.85
N PHE A 98 1.98 -8.16 -2.67
CA PHE A 98 3.06 -7.25 -2.26
C PHE A 98 4.31 -7.47 -3.11
N ASP A 99 4.53 -8.71 -3.55
CA ASP A 99 5.68 -9.10 -4.35
C ASP A 99 5.53 -8.74 -5.84
N TYR A 100 4.37 -8.21 -6.25
CA TYR A 100 4.15 -7.75 -7.62
C TYR A 100 4.81 -6.39 -7.86
N GLY A 101 6.10 -6.45 -8.17
CA GLY A 101 6.90 -5.26 -8.44
C GLY A 101 7.22 -4.46 -7.19
N THR A 102 7.93 -3.35 -7.37
CA THR A 102 8.53 -2.59 -6.26
C THR A 102 7.50 -1.86 -5.38
N TRP A 103 6.30 -1.62 -5.91
CA TRP A 103 5.32 -0.71 -5.30
C TRP A 103 4.05 -1.39 -4.79
N GLY A 104 4.01 -2.72 -4.75
CA GLY A 104 2.84 -3.52 -4.37
C GLY A 104 2.11 -3.02 -3.13
N PRO A 105 2.79 -2.88 -1.97
CA PRO A 105 2.16 -2.39 -0.75
C PRO A 105 1.53 -1.00 -0.89
N PHE A 106 2.17 -0.09 -1.63
CA PHE A 106 1.66 1.27 -1.81
C PHE A 106 0.40 1.32 -2.68
N ILE A 107 0.35 0.51 -3.74
CA ILE A 107 -0.83 0.41 -4.60
C ILE A 107 -2.00 -0.20 -3.82
N ILE A 108 -1.77 -1.27 -3.07
CA ILE A 108 -2.80 -1.92 -2.26
C ILE A 108 -3.36 -0.96 -1.22
N LEU A 109 -2.49 -0.28 -0.46
CA LEU A 109 -2.94 0.72 0.50
C LEU A 109 -3.72 1.85 -0.17
N ASN A 110 -3.29 2.34 -1.34
CA ASN A 110 -4.03 3.38 -2.07
C ASN A 110 -5.45 2.91 -2.40
N GLU A 111 -5.61 1.75 -3.03
CA GLU A 111 -6.93 1.20 -3.42
C GLU A 111 -7.85 1.00 -2.21
N LEU A 112 -7.32 0.43 -1.12
CA LEU A 112 -8.09 0.22 0.10
C LEU A 112 -8.53 1.55 0.73
N ARG A 113 -7.67 2.58 0.70
CA ARG A 113 -7.99 3.92 1.21
C ARG A 113 -9.08 4.58 0.38
N GLU A 114 -9.01 4.50 -0.94
CA GLU A 114 -10.02 5.08 -1.82
C GLU A 114 -11.39 4.50 -1.51
N ILE A 115 -11.51 3.19 -1.28
CA ILE A 115 -12.81 2.58 -0.94
C ILE A 115 -13.27 2.97 0.48
N VAL A 116 -12.37 2.97 1.46
CA VAL A 116 -12.71 3.16 2.89
C VAL A 116 -12.95 4.63 3.24
N PHE A 117 -12.29 5.56 2.55
CA PHE A 117 -12.41 6.99 2.81
C PHE A 117 -13.24 7.73 1.77
N ASN A 118 -13.70 7.05 0.72
CA ASN A 118 -14.76 7.57 -0.13
C ASN A 118 -16.11 7.47 0.58
N GLU A 119 -16.58 8.60 1.09
CA GLU A 119 -17.86 8.75 1.78
C GLU A 119 -19.08 8.48 0.88
N ARG A 120 -18.88 8.28 -0.43
CA ARG A 120 -19.94 8.01 -1.42
C ARG A 120 -20.07 6.53 -1.80
N GLU A 121 -19.34 5.62 -1.15
CA GLU A 121 -19.44 4.19 -1.45
C GLU A 121 -20.85 3.67 -1.12
N ALA A 122 -21.55 3.19 -2.15
CA ALA A 122 -22.94 2.74 -2.03
C ALA A 122 -23.02 1.31 -1.45
N ASP A 123 -22.00 0.50 -1.69
CA ASP A 123 -21.93 -0.86 -1.16
C ASP A 123 -21.33 -0.88 0.26
N LEU A 124 -22.20 -0.73 1.25
CA LEU A 124 -21.82 -0.75 2.68
C LEU A 124 -21.17 -2.06 3.11
N THR A 125 -21.50 -3.18 2.47
CA THR A 125 -20.91 -4.48 2.78
C THR A 125 -19.46 -4.54 2.29
N LYS A 126 -19.24 -4.15 1.04
CA LYS A 126 -17.88 -4.02 0.48
C LYS A 126 -17.06 -3.03 1.30
N HIS A 127 -17.63 -1.88 1.66
CA HIS A 127 -16.97 -0.88 2.48
C HIS A 127 -16.55 -1.45 3.85
N TYR A 128 -17.45 -2.15 4.54
CA TYR A 128 -17.17 -2.78 5.84
C TYR A 128 -16.00 -3.76 5.77
N TYR A 129 -16.03 -4.72 4.84
CA TYR A 129 -14.99 -5.73 4.71
C TYR A 129 -13.67 -5.13 4.22
N THR A 130 -13.71 -4.16 3.31
CA THR A 130 -12.52 -3.44 2.84
C THR A 130 -11.85 -2.67 3.98
N ARG A 131 -12.64 -2.11 4.91
CA ARG A 131 -12.10 -1.48 6.13
C ARG A 131 -11.38 -2.49 7.00
N LEU A 132 -11.93 -3.69 7.21
CA LEU A 132 -11.22 -4.74 7.96
C LEU A 132 -9.91 -5.13 7.28
N VAL A 133 -9.90 -5.23 5.94
CA VAL A 133 -8.69 -5.54 5.16
C VAL A 133 -7.65 -4.46 5.35
N LEU A 134 -8.04 -3.18 5.21
CA LEU A 134 -7.15 -2.03 5.40
C LEU A 134 -6.42 -2.09 6.74
N TYR A 135 -7.15 -2.35 7.83
CA TYR A 135 -6.54 -2.44 9.15
C TYR A 135 -5.53 -3.59 9.26
N GLN A 136 -5.87 -4.78 8.75
CA GLN A 136 -4.97 -5.95 8.79
C GLN A 136 -3.70 -5.74 7.95
N VAL A 137 -3.87 -5.22 6.73
CA VAL A 137 -2.76 -4.89 5.82
C VAL A 137 -1.86 -3.82 6.44
N HIS A 138 -2.44 -2.76 6.99
CA HIS A 138 -1.70 -1.70 7.65
C HIS A 138 -0.92 -2.20 8.87
N GLN A 139 -1.56 -2.99 9.73
CA GLN A 139 -0.92 -3.58 10.92
C GLN A 139 0.24 -4.50 10.54
N TYR A 140 0.07 -5.33 9.50
CA TYR A 140 1.15 -6.17 8.99
C TYR A 140 2.36 -5.33 8.55
N LEU A 141 2.15 -4.26 7.79
CA LEU A 141 3.23 -3.36 7.36
C LEU A 141 3.88 -2.64 8.55
N CYS A 142 3.07 -2.17 9.51
CA CYS A 142 3.60 -1.58 10.74
C CYS A 142 4.42 -2.58 11.55
N GLN A 143 4.05 -3.86 11.54
CA GLN A 143 4.80 -4.91 12.24
C GLN A 143 6.20 -5.09 11.68
N GLN A 144 6.37 -4.97 10.37
CA GLN A 144 7.69 -5.03 9.76
C GLN A 144 8.55 -3.86 10.24
N GLU A 145 8.04 -2.63 10.20
CA GLU A 145 8.75 -1.44 10.69
C GLU A 145 9.05 -1.53 12.20
N PHE A 146 8.11 -2.06 12.98
CA PHE A 146 8.28 -2.27 14.42
C PHE A 146 9.42 -3.23 14.69
N ARG A 147 9.44 -4.38 13.99
CA ARG A 147 10.53 -5.36 14.09
C ARG A 147 11.86 -4.70 13.76
N GLU A 148 11.96 -3.99 12.64
CA GLU A 148 13.19 -3.28 12.26
C GLU A 148 13.67 -2.32 13.36
N PHE A 149 12.74 -1.56 13.96
CA PHE A 149 13.05 -0.66 15.07
C PHE A 149 13.61 -1.38 16.30
N PHE A 150 13.02 -2.50 16.72
CA PHE A 150 13.51 -3.27 17.87
C PHE A 150 14.84 -4.00 17.60
N HIS A 151 15.24 -4.17 16.35
CA HIS A 151 16.57 -4.70 16.00
C HIS A 151 17.67 -3.62 16.03
N LEU A 152 17.33 -2.34 16.19
CA LEU A 152 18.33 -1.28 16.35
C LEU A 152 19.03 -1.38 17.71
N PRO A 153 20.26 -0.87 17.87
CA PRO A 153 20.90 -0.73 19.18
C PRO A 153 20.04 0.13 20.12
N SER A 154 20.06 -0.16 21.42
CA SER A 154 19.22 0.52 22.42
C SER A 154 19.35 2.05 22.40
N GLN A 155 20.53 2.58 22.05
CA GLN A 155 20.78 4.03 21.95
C GLN A 155 19.97 4.70 20.81
N ARG A 156 19.50 3.92 19.84
CA ARG A 156 18.66 4.36 18.71
C ARG A 156 17.18 3.99 18.89
N GLN A 157 16.82 3.39 20.02
CA GLN A 157 15.44 3.03 20.37
C GLN A 157 14.82 4.10 21.27
N SER A 158 14.51 5.28 20.73
CA SER A 158 13.88 6.33 21.51
C SER A 158 12.43 6.00 21.86
N LEU A 159 11.98 6.43 23.04
CA LEU A 159 10.60 6.22 23.50
C LEU A 159 9.60 6.93 22.58
N GLU A 160 9.96 8.11 22.08
CA GLU A 160 9.16 8.92 21.15
C GLU A 160 8.91 8.18 19.84
N LYS A 161 9.94 7.52 19.31
CA LYS A 161 9.82 6.73 18.08
C LYS A 161 9.02 5.46 18.31
N GLY A 162 9.17 4.83 19.48
CA GLY A 162 8.30 3.73 19.91
C GLY A 162 6.82 4.15 20.01
N ALA A 163 6.54 5.28 20.66
CA ALA A 163 5.20 5.85 20.78
C ALA A 163 4.59 6.19 19.42
N TYR A 164 5.39 6.75 18.49
CA TYR A 164 4.98 6.98 17.11
C TYR A 164 4.54 5.68 16.42
N PHE A 165 5.33 4.60 16.52
CA PHE A 165 4.96 3.34 15.89
C PHE A 165 3.70 2.71 16.51
N PHE A 166 3.52 2.81 17.83
CA PHE A 166 2.30 2.39 18.49
C PHE A 166 1.08 3.19 18.01
N ALA A 167 1.18 4.52 17.95
CA ALA A 167 0.11 5.37 17.44
C ALA A 167 -0.22 5.01 15.98
N LYS A 168 0.83 4.84 15.15
CA LYS A 168 0.70 4.41 13.77
C LYS A 168 -0.03 3.08 13.64
N TRP A 169 0.26 2.09 14.49
CA TRP A 169 -0.39 0.78 14.47
C TRP A 169 -1.92 0.87 14.66
N PHE A 170 -2.37 1.70 15.60
CA PHE A 170 -3.79 1.78 15.97
C PHE A 170 -4.60 2.78 15.13
N GLN A 171 -3.94 3.72 14.47
CA GLN A 171 -4.58 4.81 13.75
C GLN A 171 -4.18 4.84 12.27
N PRO A 172 -4.59 3.83 11.47
CA PRO A 172 -4.30 3.80 10.03
C PRO A 172 -4.79 5.08 9.33
N LYS A 173 -5.97 5.59 9.68
CA LYS A 173 -6.50 6.82 9.08
C LYS A 173 -5.56 8.01 9.24
N ASP A 174 -5.01 8.20 10.43
CA ASP A 174 -4.26 9.41 10.80
C ASP A 174 -2.77 9.29 10.46
N PHE A 175 -2.21 8.07 10.45
CA PHE A 175 -0.76 7.84 10.31
C PHE A 175 -0.29 7.29 8.96
N LEU A 176 -1.17 7.15 7.96
CA LEU A 176 -0.73 6.78 6.60
C LEU A 176 0.19 7.86 5.99
N ASP A 177 0.00 9.13 6.35
CA ASP A 177 0.73 10.26 5.78
C ASP A 177 1.81 10.86 6.69
N ILE A 178 1.82 10.50 7.98
CA ILE A 178 2.74 11.06 8.98
C ILE A 178 4.02 10.22 9.02
N GLU A 179 5.17 10.87 8.85
CA GLU A 179 6.49 10.27 9.06
C GLU A 179 7.10 10.81 10.35
N PHE A 180 7.74 9.93 11.11
CA PHE A 180 8.53 10.35 12.26
C PHE A 180 9.73 11.16 11.80
N CYS A 181 9.91 12.34 12.37
CA CYS A 181 11.07 13.19 12.15
C CYS A 181 11.85 13.26 13.46
N GLU A 182 13.10 12.81 13.44
CA GLU A 182 14.01 13.02 14.57
C GLU A 182 14.41 14.50 14.56
N THR A 183 13.98 15.26 15.57
CA THR A 183 14.49 16.61 15.79
C THR A 183 15.94 16.48 16.27
N GLU A 184 16.89 16.77 15.40
CA GLU A 184 18.27 17.01 15.82
C GLU A 184 18.29 18.28 16.67
N PHE A 185 18.35 18.13 18.00
CA PHE A 185 18.74 19.22 18.86
C PHE A 185 20.21 19.52 18.58
N VAL A 186 20.46 20.51 17.71
CA VAL A 186 21.77 21.16 17.64
C VAL A 186 21.99 21.79 19.00
N PHE A 187 22.84 21.17 19.83
CA PHE A 187 23.38 21.79 21.03
C PHE A 187 24.15 23.04 20.60
N LEU A 188 23.48 24.19 20.61
CA LEU A 188 24.16 25.47 20.62
C LEU A 188 24.83 25.55 21.99
N ILE A 189 26.10 25.13 22.08
CA ILE A 189 26.95 25.47 23.21
C ILE A 189 27.11 26.99 23.16
N ILE A 190 26.23 27.71 23.86
CA ILE A 190 26.49 29.09 24.23
C ILE A 190 27.58 29.00 25.29
N ASN A 191 28.84 29.14 24.85
CA ASN A 191 29.93 29.53 25.73
C ASN A 191 29.59 30.92 26.28
N ILE A 192 28.99 30.97 27.46
CA ILE A 192 29.05 32.15 28.30
C ILE A 192 30.40 32.07 29.02
N ALA A 193 31.39 32.72 28.43
CA ALA A 193 32.63 33.09 29.10
C ALA A 193 32.38 34.31 30.01
#